data_AF-A0A1M7LSU1-F1
#
_entry.id   AF-A0A1M7LSU1-F1
#
_cell.length_a   1.000
_cell.length_b   1.000
_cell.length_c   1.000
_cell.angle_alpha   90.00
_cell.angle_beta   90.00
_cell.angle_gamma   90.00
#
_symmetry.space_group_name_H-M   'P 1'
#
loop_
_entity.id
_entity.type
_entity.pdbx_description
1 polymer ?
#
loop_
_entity_poly.entity_id
_entity_poly.type
_entity_poly.pdbx_seq_one_letter_code
_entity_poly.pdbx_strand_id
1 'polypeptide(L)'
;MKKAMTSNEIYRFTATASGVLADFSHLTLYNGNLDTVLKGYGKIEGTLPKGLYKLVMVLNDTMTEKYIKLTQDTNEMLTLDATSSSALATGLGNTHEYYSETAKMNYSVPTTVKGNNSAKESIFLFFRYPDDVTFKTLNPSKESLGKNFRLLDQMRRPICLLAGKDIKEDVKDSGYLLFNIKLQPGTYYLNYSGRKADKSSPAKPSLPAREIPITVFANWQTQCFITFGNGPIFKSLFVAMRNVEYNSLYNPDTNSLYDIEGILQKFNNGIYYLPPAVLETLAIGKWENPILGLLAAYAYFKSNQTGQEQLFRTVVANLSRMLGNETPDVVALSVLAASHFNELVPYSWQMSSPCMFLPGMKSVLESMGSLIQPDSIAERVVDKFYQDMVWTSYLPPTSFREITVRNRTSGKKGYAWDDDINVLFDRDDVGRSRIFEKLTGEGHEIKGRQGSSEKHPSRKRITNPRPKILSSWIANSVMDILTSAKDPIPNAEQMASRLKITPNILNQAVDELLDNEDAIFAYLSGKKASVEFEAFNITSFRRLKLLRFDRLGTVPALPELEPA
;
A
#
# COMPACT_ATOMS: atom_id res chain seq x y z
N MET A 1 -9.01 -20.65 63.51
CA MET A 1 -9.29 -19.78 62.35
C MET A 1 -10.69 -20.08 61.84
N LYS A 2 -11.67 -19.21 62.14
CA LYS A 2 -13.02 -19.31 61.57
C LYS A 2 -12.91 -19.08 60.07
N LYS A 3 -13.23 -20.11 59.27
CA LYS A 3 -13.38 -20.01 57.82
C LYS A 3 -14.45 -18.97 57.57
N ALA A 4 -14.06 -17.75 57.22
CA ALA A 4 -15.01 -16.70 56.89
C ALA A 4 -15.85 -17.22 55.72
N MET A 5 -17.14 -17.48 55.98
CA MET A 5 -18.12 -17.66 54.93
C MET A 5 -18.20 -16.31 54.21
N THR A 6 -17.38 -16.15 53.17
CA THR A 6 -17.56 -15.11 52.16
C THR A 6 -18.95 -15.33 51.58
N SER A 7 -19.90 -14.46 51.92
CA SER A 7 -21.19 -14.44 51.22
C SER A 7 -20.86 -14.32 49.73
N ASN A 8 -21.36 -15.28 48.94
CA ASN A 8 -21.19 -15.29 47.49
C ASN A 8 -22.21 -14.30 46.89
N GLU A 9 -22.14 -13.04 47.34
CA GLU A 9 -22.94 -11.95 46.82
C GLU A 9 -22.54 -11.76 45.35
N ILE A 10 -23.50 -11.94 44.45
CA ILE A 10 -23.31 -11.77 43.00
C ILE A 10 -24.02 -10.49 42.59
N TYR A 11 -23.35 -9.68 41.79
CA TYR A 11 -23.87 -8.43 41.25
C TYR A 11 -23.80 -8.42 39.73
N ARG A 12 -24.74 -7.72 39.10
CA ARG A 12 -24.69 -7.45 37.67
C ARG A 12 -23.61 -6.39 37.41
N PHE A 13 -22.77 -6.67 36.42
CA PHE A 13 -21.77 -5.74 35.93
C PHE A 13 -22.01 -5.47 34.44
N THR A 14 -21.90 -4.21 34.05
CA THR A 14 -21.88 -3.79 32.64
C THR A 14 -20.83 -2.72 32.48
N ALA A 15 -20.04 -2.82 31.42
CA ALA A 15 -19.15 -1.74 31.01
C ALA A 15 -19.31 -1.47 29.51
N THR A 16 -19.39 -0.19 29.15
CA THR A 16 -19.58 0.26 27.77
C THR A 16 -18.52 1.30 27.43
N ALA A 17 -17.91 1.18 26.26
CA ALA A 17 -17.07 2.23 25.70
C ALA A 17 -17.94 3.33 25.10
N SER A 18 -17.52 4.59 25.21
CA SER A 18 -18.18 5.72 24.57
C SER A 18 -17.19 6.52 23.73
N GLY A 19 -17.69 7.13 22.65
CA GLY A 19 -16.88 7.85 21.65
C GLY A 19 -17.09 7.30 20.24
N VAL A 20 -16.57 8.03 19.24
CA VAL A 20 -16.79 7.74 17.81
C VAL A 20 -16.25 6.39 17.35
N LEU A 21 -15.27 5.81 18.07
CA LEU A 21 -14.67 4.50 17.76
C LEU A 21 -14.96 3.45 18.85
N ALA A 22 -16.01 3.64 19.65
CA ALA A 22 -16.34 2.74 20.77
C ALA A 22 -16.45 1.27 20.36
N ASP A 23 -17.11 0.98 19.23
CA ASP A 23 -17.34 -0.38 18.74
C ASP A 23 -16.05 -1.13 18.36
N PHE A 24 -14.95 -0.41 18.14
CA PHE A 24 -13.63 -0.97 17.83
C PHE A 24 -12.75 -1.18 19.06
N SER A 25 -13.15 -0.64 20.22
CA SER A 25 -12.39 -0.78 21.46
C SER A 25 -12.60 -2.16 22.09
N HIS A 26 -11.51 -2.76 22.58
CA HIS A 26 -11.55 -4.04 23.28
C HIS A 26 -11.58 -3.81 24.79
N LEU A 27 -12.61 -4.31 25.45
CA LEU A 27 -12.81 -4.24 26.90
C LEU A 27 -12.41 -5.58 27.51
N THR A 28 -11.56 -5.55 28.53
CA THR A 28 -11.20 -6.71 29.34
C THR A 28 -11.38 -6.39 30.81
N LEU A 29 -12.12 -7.23 31.52
CA LEU A 29 -12.25 -7.15 32.97
C LEU A 29 -11.43 -8.25 33.63
N TYR A 30 -10.59 -7.87 34.57
CA TYR A 30 -9.76 -8.76 35.37
C TYR A 30 -10.24 -8.79 36.82
N ASN A 31 -10.19 -9.95 37.48
CA ASN A 31 -10.47 -10.08 38.92
C ASN A 31 -9.24 -9.64 39.77
N GLY A 32 -9.34 -9.77 41.09
CA GLY A 32 -8.25 -9.44 42.02
C GLY A 32 -6.97 -10.28 41.88
N ASN A 33 -7.04 -11.41 41.18
CA ASN A 33 -5.89 -12.27 40.84
C ASN A 33 -5.35 -11.98 39.42
N LEU A 34 -5.90 -10.98 38.73
CA LEU A 34 -5.63 -10.66 37.33
C LEU A 34 -6.08 -11.73 36.32
N ASP A 35 -6.99 -12.63 36.71
CA ASP A 35 -7.62 -13.53 35.74
C ASP A 35 -8.66 -12.76 34.92
N THR A 36 -8.71 -13.00 33.61
CA THR A 36 -9.75 -12.44 32.74
C THR A 36 -11.10 -13.07 33.06
N VAL A 37 -12.07 -12.25 33.49
CA VAL A 37 -13.43 -12.71 33.81
C VAL A 37 -14.45 -12.35 32.74
N LEU A 38 -14.28 -11.21 32.06
CA LEU A 38 -15.10 -10.79 30.92
C LEU A 38 -14.21 -10.16 29.86
N LYS A 39 -14.57 -10.36 28.59
CA LYS A 39 -13.94 -9.68 27.44
C LYS A 39 -14.96 -9.46 26.32
N GLY A 40 -14.80 -8.39 25.56
CA GLY A 40 -15.71 -8.04 24.48
C GLY A 40 -15.29 -6.75 23.78
N TYR A 41 -16.03 -6.38 22.75
CA TYR A 41 -15.80 -5.13 22.01
C TYR A 41 -16.97 -4.18 22.22
N GLY A 42 -16.68 -2.91 22.49
CA GLY A 42 -17.67 -1.86 22.74
C GLY A 42 -18.47 -2.01 24.03
N LYS A 43 -18.84 -3.24 24.40
CA LYS A 43 -19.60 -3.56 25.61
C LYS A 43 -19.18 -4.93 26.18
N ILE A 44 -19.14 -5.02 27.51
CA ILE A 44 -19.10 -6.28 28.25
C ILE A 44 -20.19 -6.29 29.33
N GLU A 45 -20.81 -7.43 29.56
CA GLU A 45 -21.81 -7.62 30.60
C GLU A 45 -21.73 -9.02 31.21
N GLY A 46 -22.05 -9.12 32.51
CA GLY A 46 -22.03 -10.39 33.22
C GLY A 46 -22.46 -10.26 34.67
N THR A 47 -22.59 -11.39 35.35
CA THR A 47 -22.86 -11.46 36.79
C THR A 47 -21.61 -11.93 37.51
N LEU A 48 -21.09 -11.14 38.43
CA LEU A 48 -19.79 -11.33 39.06
C LEU A 48 -19.89 -11.30 40.58
N PRO A 49 -19.06 -12.07 41.31
CA PRO A 49 -19.05 -12.01 42.76
C PRO A 49 -18.53 -10.64 43.25
N LYS A 50 -18.94 -10.25 44.45
CA LYS A 50 -18.38 -9.11 45.18
C LYS A 50 -16.85 -9.16 45.19
N GLY A 51 -16.19 -8.06 44.81
CA GLY A 51 -14.73 -8.06 44.72
C GLY A 51 -14.12 -6.80 44.15
N LEU A 52 -12.80 -6.82 44.02
CA LEU A 52 -12.03 -5.80 43.29
C LEU A 52 -11.75 -6.30 41.88
N TYR A 53 -11.98 -5.42 40.91
CA TYR A 53 -11.79 -5.70 39.50
C TYR A 53 -10.98 -4.59 38.84
N LYS A 54 -10.24 -4.94 37.79
CA LYS A 54 -9.54 -4.01 36.92
C LYS A 54 -10.17 -4.08 35.53
N LEU A 55 -10.79 -3.00 35.09
CA LEU A 55 -11.32 -2.85 33.75
C LEU A 55 -10.27 -2.15 32.88
N VAL A 56 -9.97 -2.75 31.74
CA VAL A 56 -9.05 -2.22 30.75
C VAL A 56 -9.80 -2.06 29.44
N MET A 57 -9.73 -0.87 28.86
CA MET A 57 -10.17 -0.59 27.50
C MET A 57 -8.95 -0.32 26.62
N VAL A 58 -8.86 -1.01 25.49
CA VAL A 58 -7.77 -0.87 24.53
C VAL A 58 -8.32 -0.48 23.16
N LEU A 59 -7.84 0.62 22.61
CA LEU A 59 -8.04 1.02 21.23
C LEU A 59 -6.66 1.31 20.62
N ASN A 60 -6.11 0.33 19.90
CA ASN A 60 -4.76 0.38 19.32
C ASN A 60 -3.69 0.64 20.39
N ASP A 61 -2.95 1.73 20.27
CA ASP A 61 -1.88 2.13 21.18
C ASP A 61 -2.41 2.88 22.42
N THR A 62 -3.71 3.19 22.47
CA THR A 62 -4.33 3.86 23.61
C THR A 62 -4.96 2.84 24.55
N MET A 63 -4.64 2.96 25.83
CA MET A 63 -5.14 2.09 26.89
C MET A 63 -5.66 2.92 28.06
N THR A 64 -6.87 2.63 28.48
CA THR A 64 -7.52 3.26 29.64
C THR A 64 -7.80 2.19 30.69
N GLU A 65 -7.38 2.45 31.93
CA GLU A 65 -7.61 1.53 33.05
C GLU A 65 -8.56 2.15 34.09
N LYS A 66 -9.43 1.33 34.68
CA LYS A 66 -10.29 1.70 35.81
C LYS A 66 -10.36 0.58 36.83
N TYR A 67 -10.16 0.91 38.10
CA TYR A 67 -10.30 -0.04 39.21
C TYR A 67 -11.70 0.08 39.81
N ILE A 68 -12.39 -1.06 39.96
CA ILE A 68 -13.80 -1.13 40.34
C ILE A 68 -13.92 -2.00 41.58
N LYS A 69 -14.60 -1.46 42.61
CA LYS A 69 -15.00 -2.23 43.78
C LYS A 69 -16.47 -2.61 43.63
N LEU A 70 -16.72 -3.86 43.23
CA LEU A 70 -18.07 -4.36 42.96
C LEU A 70 -18.74 -4.78 44.28
N THR A 71 -19.62 -3.92 44.80
CA THR A 71 -20.44 -4.17 46.01
C THR A 71 -21.93 -4.03 45.76
N GLN A 72 -22.32 -3.74 44.52
CA GLN A 72 -23.69 -3.57 44.05
C GLN A 72 -23.69 -3.70 42.53
N ASP A 73 -24.86 -3.80 41.93
CA ASP A 73 -25.00 -3.73 40.47
C ASP A 73 -24.35 -2.44 39.95
N THR A 74 -23.48 -2.58 38.96
CA THR A 74 -22.59 -1.51 38.51
C THR A 74 -22.62 -1.38 36.98
N ASN A 75 -22.79 -0.15 36.49
CA ASN A 75 -22.69 0.20 35.08
C ASN A 75 -21.57 1.23 34.90
N GLU A 76 -20.53 0.85 34.17
CA GLU A 76 -19.37 1.69 33.89
C GLU A 76 -19.36 2.19 32.45
N MET A 77 -19.01 3.46 32.26
CA MET A 77 -18.78 4.05 30.95
C MET A 77 -17.34 4.53 30.85
N LEU A 78 -16.63 4.10 29.82
CA LEU A 78 -15.25 4.51 29.55
C LEU A 78 -15.24 5.34 28.27
N THR A 79 -14.89 6.60 28.39
CA THR A 79 -14.79 7.51 27.26
C THR A 79 -13.44 7.34 26.58
N LEU A 80 -13.47 7.11 25.26
CA LEU A 80 -12.28 7.12 24.42
C LEU A 80 -11.82 8.54 24.17
N ASP A 81 -10.50 8.74 24.22
CA ASP A 81 -9.89 9.97 23.74
C ASP A 81 -10.12 10.13 22.24
N ALA A 82 -10.26 11.38 21.80
CA ALA A 82 -10.45 11.69 20.39
C ALA A 82 -9.23 11.20 19.58
N THR A 83 -9.48 10.38 18.56
CA THR A 83 -8.40 9.79 17.77
C THR A 83 -8.03 10.67 16.59
N SER A 84 -6.73 10.87 16.35
CA SER A 84 -6.23 11.58 15.17
C SER A 84 -6.50 10.77 13.91
N SER A 85 -7.03 11.40 12.87
CA SER A 85 -7.27 10.79 11.56
C SER A 85 -6.95 11.78 10.43
N SER A 86 -6.78 11.31 9.19
CA SER A 86 -6.82 12.22 8.03
C SER A 86 -8.23 12.49 7.54
N ALA A 87 -9.20 11.63 7.89
CA ALA A 87 -10.61 11.90 7.64
C ALA A 87 -11.01 13.24 8.26
N LEU A 88 -11.86 14.00 7.58
CA LEU A 88 -12.38 15.27 8.11
C LEU A 88 -13.76 15.02 8.76
N ALA A 89 -13.87 13.94 9.54
CA ALA A 89 -15.12 13.57 10.20
C ALA A 89 -15.23 14.24 11.58
N THR A 90 -16.44 14.64 11.94
CA THR A 90 -16.72 15.36 13.19
C THR A 90 -16.38 14.48 14.41
N GLY A 91 -15.78 15.05 15.45
CA GLY A 91 -15.42 14.28 16.67
C GLY A 91 -14.13 13.45 16.59
N LEU A 92 -13.44 13.42 15.44
CA LEU A 92 -12.04 12.96 15.38
C LEU A 92 -11.10 14.08 15.85
N GLY A 93 -10.02 13.71 16.54
CA GLY A 93 -9.24 14.61 17.39
C GLY A 93 -8.53 15.77 16.70
N ASN A 94 -8.28 15.66 15.39
CA ASN A 94 -7.60 16.67 14.58
C ASN A 94 -8.47 17.14 13.40
N THR A 95 -9.79 16.94 13.45
CA THR A 95 -10.72 17.54 12.49
C THR A 95 -11.12 18.91 13.01
N HIS A 96 -10.83 19.94 12.22
CA HIS A 96 -11.31 21.28 12.48
C HIS A 96 -12.39 21.67 11.46
N GLU A 97 -13.37 22.46 11.90
CA GLU A 97 -14.50 22.91 11.08
C GLU A 97 -14.05 23.57 9.78
N TYR A 98 -12.97 24.36 9.82
CA TYR A 98 -12.44 25.03 8.63
C TYR A 98 -11.92 24.05 7.57
N TYR A 99 -11.51 22.82 7.92
CA TYR A 99 -11.19 21.79 6.94
C TYR A 99 -12.44 21.13 6.37
N SER A 100 -13.35 20.69 7.24
CA SER A 100 -14.57 19.96 6.83
C SER A 100 -15.49 20.82 5.97
N GLU A 101 -15.69 22.10 6.34
CA GLU A 101 -16.50 23.04 5.58
C GLU A 101 -15.85 23.39 4.24
N THR A 102 -14.51 23.54 4.19
CA THR A 102 -13.82 23.79 2.92
C THR A 102 -13.95 22.60 1.95
N ALA A 103 -13.82 21.37 2.45
CA ALA A 103 -14.03 20.16 1.66
C ALA A 103 -15.49 20.05 1.16
N LYS A 104 -16.45 20.29 2.05
CA LYS A 104 -17.88 20.19 1.79
C LYS A 104 -18.38 21.24 0.80
N MET A 105 -18.20 22.52 1.12
CA MET A 105 -18.85 23.63 0.43
C MET A 105 -18.20 23.99 -0.91
N ASN A 106 -16.89 23.89 -1.01
CA ASN A 106 -16.19 24.66 -2.05
C ASN A 106 -15.58 23.81 -3.16
N TYR A 107 -15.20 22.54 -2.90
CA TYR A 107 -14.29 21.85 -3.84
C TYR A 107 -14.51 20.34 -4.02
N SER A 108 -15.34 19.67 -3.21
CA SER A 108 -15.70 18.27 -3.49
C SER A 108 -16.53 18.13 -4.78
N VAL A 109 -17.30 19.16 -5.16
CA VAL A 109 -18.14 19.16 -6.36
C VAL A 109 -17.45 19.80 -7.59
N PRO A 110 -16.95 21.05 -7.53
CA PRO A 110 -16.31 21.65 -8.70
C PRO A 110 -14.90 21.13 -8.93
N THR A 111 -14.54 20.92 -10.20
CA THR A 111 -13.15 20.60 -10.61
C THR A 111 -12.22 21.78 -10.31
N THR A 112 -11.04 21.49 -9.77
CA THR A 112 -9.98 22.50 -9.60
C THR A 112 -9.16 22.68 -10.89
N VAL A 113 -9.17 21.67 -11.76
CA VAL A 113 -8.47 21.69 -13.05
C VAL A 113 -9.31 22.38 -14.12
N LYS A 114 -8.68 23.30 -14.87
CA LYS A 114 -9.33 23.97 -16.01
C LYS A 114 -9.38 23.04 -17.21
N GLY A 115 -10.58 22.73 -17.66
CA GLY A 115 -10.81 21.91 -18.86
C GLY A 115 -12.22 21.33 -18.84
N ASN A 116 -12.81 21.13 -20.02
CA ASN A 116 -14.12 20.51 -20.11
C ASN A 116 -13.94 18.99 -20.16
N ASN A 117 -14.05 18.32 -19.01
CA ASN A 117 -14.16 16.87 -18.97
C ASN A 117 -15.63 16.49 -18.75
N SER A 118 -16.18 15.70 -19.65
CA SER A 118 -17.56 15.19 -19.59
C SER A 118 -17.73 14.02 -18.61
N ALA A 119 -16.65 13.49 -18.05
CA ALA A 119 -16.71 12.45 -17.02
C ALA A 119 -17.54 12.91 -15.80
N LYS A 120 -18.27 11.98 -15.19
CA LYS A 120 -19.06 12.24 -13.99
C LYS A 120 -18.26 11.90 -12.73
N GLU A 121 -17.48 10.84 -12.82
CA GLU A 121 -16.59 10.31 -11.81
C GLU A 121 -15.41 11.25 -11.59
N SER A 122 -14.83 11.20 -10.40
CA SER A 122 -13.74 12.10 -10.04
C SER A 122 -12.79 11.53 -8.99
N ILE A 123 -11.60 12.10 -8.94
CA ILE A 123 -10.68 11.97 -7.82
C ILE A 123 -10.66 13.29 -7.07
N PHE A 124 -10.91 13.22 -5.77
CA PHE A 124 -10.78 14.32 -4.82
C PHE A 124 -9.61 14.02 -3.88
N LEU A 125 -8.63 14.93 -3.83
CA LEU A 125 -7.48 14.84 -2.92
C LEU A 125 -7.51 16.00 -1.93
N PHE A 126 -7.31 15.71 -0.65
CA PHE A 126 -7.22 16.70 0.43
C PHE A 126 -5.95 16.46 1.25
N PHE A 127 -4.99 17.38 1.16
CA PHE A 127 -3.77 17.34 1.97
C PHE A 127 -3.86 18.42 3.04
N ARG A 128 -3.44 18.12 4.27
CA ARG A 128 -3.49 19.09 5.37
C ARG A 128 -2.48 18.83 6.45
N TYR A 129 -2.23 19.84 7.27
CA TYR A 129 -1.65 19.64 8.59
C TYR A 129 -2.73 19.20 9.61
N PRO A 130 -2.35 18.67 10.78
CA PRO A 130 -3.29 18.36 11.85
C PRO A 130 -4.11 19.60 12.26
N ASP A 131 -3.43 20.74 12.39
CA ASP A 131 -3.97 22.02 12.84
C ASP A 131 -3.10 23.19 12.30
N ASP A 132 -3.56 24.42 12.52
CA ASP A 132 -2.91 25.65 12.03
C ASP A 132 -1.60 25.97 12.78
N VAL A 133 -1.52 25.59 14.06
CA VAL A 133 -0.30 25.75 14.88
C VAL A 133 0.82 24.90 14.30
N THR A 134 0.55 23.61 14.08
CA THR A 134 1.47 22.63 13.48
C THR A 134 1.89 23.08 12.09
N PHE A 135 0.95 23.58 11.28
CA PHE A 135 1.27 24.16 9.97
C PHE A 135 2.27 25.32 10.08
N LYS A 136 1.99 26.33 10.91
CA LYS A 136 2.85 27.51 11.10
C LYS A 136 4.24 27.13 11.61
N THR A 137 4.33 26.11 12.47
CA THR A 137 5.60 25.61 13.00
C THR A 137 6.41 24.83 11.96
N LEU A 138 5.78 23.91 11.21
CA LEU A 138 6.49 22.98 10.33
C LEU A 138 6.68 23.50 8.89
N ASN A 139 5.93 24.52 8.47
CA ASN A 139 6.02 25.10 7.14
C ASN A 139 6.20 26.64 7.14
N PRO A 140 7.23 27.18 7.81
CA PRO A 140 7.47 28.62 7.87
C PRO A 140 7.74 29.24 6.48
N SER A 141 8.26 28.43 5.55
CA SER A 141 8.52 28.80 4.15
C SER A 141 7.25 28.85 3.28
N LYS A 142 6.09 28.45 3.81
CA LYS A 142 4.80 28.41 3.08
C LYS A 142 4.91 27.63 1.76
N GLU A 143 5.62 26.51 1.80
CA GLU A 143 5.74 25.63 0.64
C GLU A 143 4.38 24.95 0.35
N SER A 144 4.01 24.85 -0.92
CA SER A 144 2.82 24.09 -1.33
C SER A 144 2.91 22.63 -0.87
N LEU A 145 1.81 22.12 -0.30
CA LEU A 145 1.72 20.72 0.14
C LEU A 145 1.78 19.74 -1.05
N GLY A 146 1.41 20.20 -2.25
CA GLY A 146 1.41 19.39 -3.46
C GLY A 146 2.74 19.42 -4.21
N LYS A 147 3.73 20.15 -3.68
CA LYS A 147 5.12 20.05 -4.14
C LYS A 147 5.56 18.58 -4.15
N ASN A 148 6.16 18.15 -5.27
CA ASN A 148 6.59 16.78 -5.55
C ASN A 148 5.46 15.78 -5.81
N PHE A 149 4.19 16.19 -5.79
CA PHE A 149 3.07 15.33 -6.16
C PHE A 149 2.61 15.60 -7.60
N ARG A 150 2.20 14.53 -8.27
CA ARG A 150 1.50 14.57 -9.56
C ARG A 150 0.54 13.40 -9.67
N LEU A 151 -0.50 13.60 -10.48
CA LEU A 151 -1.42 12.53 -10.86
C LEU A 151 -1.03 11.99 -12.22
N LEU A 152 -0.97 10.66 -12.34
CA LEU A 152 -0.71 9.96 -13.59
C LEU A 152 -1.95 9.19 -14.05
N ASP A 153 -2.11 9.03 -15.37
CA ASP A 153 -3.17 8.22 -15.97
C ASP A 153 -2.90 6.71 -15.87
N GLN A 154 -3.80 5.90 -16.42
CA GLN A 154 -3.69 4.43 -16.47
C GLN A 154 -2.40 3.94 -17.14
N MET A 155 -1.87 4.72 -18.09
CA MET A 155 -0.61 4.47 -18.78
C MET A 155 0.58 5.13 -18.09
N ARG A 156 0.39 5.64 -16.87
CA ARG A 156 1.37 6.39 -16.05
C ARG A 156 1.90 7.66 -16.71
N ARG A 157 1.15 8.25 -17.65
CA ARG A 157 1.46 9.57 -18.23
C ARG A 157 0.98 10.68 -17.29
N PRO A 158 1.75 11.76 -17.09
CA PRO A 158 1.32 12.85 -16.23
C PRO A 158 0.04 13.52 -16.72
N ILE A 159 -0.99 13.58 -15.87
CA ILE A 159 -2.22 14.33 -16.11
C ILE A 159 -2.03 15.76 -15.62
N CYS A 160 -1.60 15.92 -14.37
CA CYS A 160 -1.41 17.21 -13.73
C CYS A 160 -0.31 17.16 -12.69
N LEU A 161 0.35 18.30 -12.49
CA LEU A 161 1.14 18.54 -11.30
C LEU A 161 0.19 19.06 -10.23
N LEU A 162 0.35 18.59 -8.98
CA LEU A 162 -0.45 19.08 -7.85
C LEU A 162 0.11 20.43 -7.36
N ALA A 163 0.19 21.41 -8.25
CA ALA A 163 0.78 22.70 -8.00
C ALA A 163 0.15 23.79 -8.87
N GLY A 164 0.24 25.04 -8.42
CA GLY A 164 -0.16 26.21 -9.21
C GLY A 164 -1.67 26.28 -9.45
N LYS A 165 -2.09 26.43 -10.70
CA LYS A 165 -3.48 26.76 -11.07
C LYS A 165 -4.47 25.59 -10.99
N ASP A 166 -3.97 24.36 -10.88
CA ASP A 166 -4.78 23.14 -10.92
C ASP A 166 -5.22 22.68 -9.52
N ILE A 167 -4.78 23.39 -8.48
CA ILE A 167 -5.08 23.13 -7.07
C ILE A 167 -5.73 24.35 -6.42
N LYS A 168 -6.27 24.14 -5.23
CA LYS A 168 -6.68 25.18 -4.30
C LYS A 168 -5.95 24.95 -2.99
N GLU A 169 -5.23 25.94 -2.50
CA GLU A 169 -4.43 25.78 -1.29
C GLU A 169 -4.49 27.01 -0.41
N ASP A 170 -4.40 26.79 0.89
CA ASP A 170 -4.18 27.83 1.89
C ASP A 170 -2.82 27.60 2.54
N VAL A 171 -1.84 28.34 2.04
CA VAL A 171 -0.46 28.37 2.56
C VAL A 171 -0.23 29.54 3.52
N LYS A 172 -1.28 30.21 3.98
CA LYS A 172 -1.17 31.37 4.87
C LYS A 172 -1.67 31.08 6.27
N ASP A 173 -2.85 30.46 6.38
CA ASP A 173 -3.56 30.41 7.64
C ASP A 173 -3.74 28.97 8.13
N SER A 174 -4.45 28.14 7.36
CA SER A 174 -4.88 26.80 7.80
C SER A 174 -4.01 25.65 7.28
N GLY A 175 -3.19 25.83 6.24
CA GLY A 175 -2.26 24.78 5.79
C GLY A 175 -2.92 23.57 5.14
N TYR A 176 -3.75 23.79 4.11
CA TYR A 176 -4.35 22.70 3.33
C TYR A 176 -4.15 22.87 1.83
N LEU A 177 -4.32 21.76 1.10
CA LEU A 177 -4.41 21.70 -0.35
C LEU A 177 -5.56 20.80 -0.77
N LEU A 178 -6.25 21.23 -1.81
CA LEU A 178 -7.39 20.60 -2.43
C LEU A 178 -7.13 20.42 -3.91
N PHE A 179 -7.55 19.27 -4.41
CA PHE A 179 -7.51 18.96 -5.82
C PHE A 179 -8.72 18.11 -6.16
N ASN A 180 -9.42 18.47 -7.24
CA ASN A 180 -10.54 17.70 -7.75
C ASN A 180 -10.47 17.67 -9.26
N ILE A 181 -10.51 16.48 -9.84
CA ILE A 181 -10.53 16.29 -11.29
C ILE A 181 -11.54 15.22 -11.66
N LYS A 182 -12.36 15.51 -12.66
CA LYS A 182 -13.24 14.54 -13.29
C LYS A 182 -12.44 13.63 -14.21
N LEU A 183 -12.65 12.32 -14.15
CA LEU A 183 -11.86 11.31 -14.86
C LEU A 183 -12.74 10.13 -15.26
N GLN A 184 -12.39 9.45 -16.34
CA GLN A 184 -13.08 8.21 -16.71
C GLN A 184 -12.76 7.10 -15.70
N PRO A 185 -13.61 6.07 -15.58
CA PRO A 185 -13.30 4.91 -14.74
C PRO A 185 -11.96 4.25 -15.11
N GLY A 186 -11.22 3.80 -14.08
CA GLY A 186 -9.99 3.01 -14.17
C GLY A 186 -8.93 3.39 -13.13
N THR A 187 -7.75 2.77 -13.21
CA THR A 187 -6.67 2.96 -12.22
C THR A 187 -5.77 4.14 -12.57
N TYR A 188 -5.67 5.11 -11.67
CA TYR A 188 -4.77 6.25 -11.73
C TYR A 188 -3.67 6.10 -10.68
N TYR A 189 -2.64 6.96 -10.73
CA TYR A 189 -1.54 6.87 -9.79
C TYR A 189 -1.19 8.23 -9.18
N LEU A 190 -1.25 8.32 -7.86
CA LEU A 190 -0.69 9.45 -7.13
C LEU A 190 0.81 9.22 -6.93
N ASN A 191 1.62 9.99 -7.66
CA ASN A 191 3.07 9.87 -7.67
C ASN A 191 3.70 10.99 -6.83
N TYR A 192 4.46 10.59 -5.81
CA TYR A 192 5.33 11.45 -5.01
C TYR A 192 6.78 11.22 -5.43
N SER A 193 7.46 12.26 -5.93
CA SER A 193 8.83 12.14 -6.43
C SER A 193 9.90 11.98 -5.33
N GLY A 194 9.50 11.93 -4.07
CA GLY A 194 10.42 11.92 -2.94
C GLY A 194 10.93 13.32 -2.59
N ARG A 195 11.68 13.40 -1.49
CA ARG A 195 12.39 14.60 -1.06
C ARG A 195 13.73 14.19 -0.48
N LYS A 196 14.82 14.84 -0.91
CA LYS A 196 16.14 14.66 -0.29
C LYS A 196 16.17 15.37 1.08
N ALA A 197 16.94 14.83 2.01
CA ALA A 197 17.15 15.48 3.31
C ALA A 197 17.69 16.90 3.09
N ASP A 198 17.09 17.87 3.79
CA ASP A 198 17.58 19.23 3.79
C ASP A 198 18.75 19.31 4.77
N LYS A 199 19.97 19.55 4.25
CA LYS A 199 21.16 19.66 5.09
C LYS A 199 21.10 20.85 6.05
N SER A 200 20.28 21.86 5.73
CA SER A 200 20.08 23.04 6.57
C SER A 200 19.02 22.85 7.65
N SER A 201 18.19 21.81 7.55
CA SER A 201 17.11 21.55 8.50
C SER A 201 17.02 20.06 8.84
N PRO A 202 17.59 19.62 9.97
CA PRO A 202 17.49 18.24 10.44
C PRO A 202 16.04 17.75 10.59
N ALA A 203 15.10 18.68 10.80
CA ALA A 203 13.67 18.41 10.90
C ALA A 203 13.04 17.96 9.57
N LYS A 204 13.69 18.18 8.41
CA LYS A 204 13.20 17.75 7.10
C LYS A 204 13.98 16.52 6.61
N PRO A 205 13.64 15.30 7.11
CA PRO A 205 14.32 14.08 6.69
C PRO A 205 14.08 13.79 5.21
N SER A 206 14.93 12.93 4.66
CA SER A 206 14.71 12.36 3.34
C SER A 206 13.43 11.54 3.35
N LEU A 207 12.59 11.71 2.33
CA LEU A 207 11.41 10.91 2.10
C LEU A 207 11.57 10.19 0.76
N PRO A 208 11.37 8.86 0.71
CA PRO A 208 11.54 8.12 -0.52
C PRO A 208 10.43 8.47 -1.52
N ALA A 209 10.69 8.24 -2.81
CA ALA A 209 9.67 8.34 -3.84
C ALA A 209 8.62 7.22 -3.63
N ARG A 210 7.36 7.54 -3.93
CA ARG A 210 6.23 6.63 -3.73
C ARG A 210 5.19 6.82 -4.81
N GLU A 211 4.61 5.73 -5.27
CA GLU A 211 3.44 5.73 -6.14
C GLU A 211 2.32 4.92 -5.47
N ILE A 212 1.09 5.44 -5.53
CA ILE A 212 -0.09 4.88 -4.88
C ILE A 212 -1.17 4.74 -5.96
N PRO A 213 -1.67 3.51 -6.23
CA PRO A 213 -2.78 3.32 -7.15
C PRO A 213 -4.06 3.87 -6.52
N ILE A 214 -4.85 4.60 -7.31
CA ILE A 214 -6.15 5.15 -6.95
C ILE A 214 -7.13 4.77 -8.06
N THR A 215 -8.12 3.94 -7.75
CA THR A 215 -9.10 3.49 -8.73
C THR A 215 -10.30 4.42 -8.75
N VAL A 216 -10.66 4.92 -9.93
CA VAL A 216 -11.91 5.65 -10.19
C VAL A 216 -12.95 4.65 -10.67
N PHE A 217 -14.05 4.51 -9.95
CA PHE A 217 -15.15 3.61 -10.32
C PHE A 217 -16.32 4.38 -10.93
N ALA A 218 -17.04 3.74 -11.85
CA ALA A 218 -18.22 4.31 -12.49
C ALA A 218 -19.27 4.77 -11.46
N ASN A 219 -19.79 5.98 -11.61
CA ASN A 219 -20.71 6.63 -10.67
C ASN A 219 -20.15 6.93 -9.26
N TRP A 220 -18.84 6.85 -9.04
CA TRP A 220 -18.22 7.17 -7.74
C TRP A 220 -17.19 8.29 -7.84
N GLN A 221 -17.13 9.13 -6.81
CA GLN A 221 -15.98 9.97 -6.52
C GLN A 221 -15.09 9.24 -5.52
N THR A 222 -13.81 9.09 -5.85
CA THR A 222 -12.79 8.55 -4.94
C THR A 222 -12.13 9.70 -4.20
N GLN A 223 -12.16 9.66 -2.88
CA GLN A 223 -11.70 10.72 -2.01
C GLN A 223 -10.49 10.24 -1.21
N CYS A 224 -9.37 10.95 -1.30
CA CYS A 224 -8.15 10.61 -0.60
C CYS A 224 -7.69 11.77 0.29
N PHE A 225 -7.42 11.48 1.55
CA PHE A 225 -7.00 12.46 2.54
C PHE A 225 -5.63 12.07 3.09
N ILE A 226 -4.70 13.01 3.19
CA ILE A 226 -3.35 12.78 3.72
C ILE A 226 -2.98 13.88 4.71
N THR A 227 -2.53 13.50 5.90
CA THR A 227 -1.97 14.41 6.88
C THR A 227 -0.47 14.65 6.64
N PHE A 228 -0.02 15.87 6.86
CA PHE A 228 1.36 16.32 6.74
C PHE A 228 1.95 16.63 8.11
N GLY A 229 3.20 16.22 8.32
CA GLY A 229 4.06 16.73 9.38
C GLY A 229 5.24 17.47 8.74
N ASN A 230 6.45 16.97 8.96
CA ASN A 230 7.62 17.43 8.19
C ASN A 230 7.58 17.01 6.71
N GLY A 231 6.51 16.37 6.25
CA GLY A 231 6.23 15.91 4.88
C GLY A 231 4.97 15.04 4.92
N PRO A 232 4.58 14.39 3.80
CA PRO A 232 3.41 13.52 3.79
C PRO A 232 3.59 12.33 4.74
N ILE A 233 2.60 12.13 5.63
CA ILE A 233 2.54 10.96 6.52
C ILE A 233 1.73 9.89 5.79
N PHE A 234 2.38 9.08 4.94
CA PHE A 234 1.65 8.13 4.08
C PHE A 234 0.75 7.14 4.85
N LYS A 235 1.16 6.70 6.04
CA LYS A 235 0.32 5.87 6.93
C LYS A 235 -1.02 6.49 7.33
N SER A 236 -1.15 7.82 7.20
CA SER A 236 -2.39 8.53 7.47
C SER A 236 -3.33 8.56 6.27
N LEU A 237 -2.91 8.07 5.09
CA LEU A 237 -3.76 8.02 3.91
C LEU A 237 -5.11 7.38 4.26
N PHE A 238 -6.17 8.14 4.03
CA PHE A 238 -7.54 7.71 4.22
C PHE A 238 -8.25 7.78 2.86
N VAL A 239 -8.91 6.69 2.46
CA VAL A 239 -9.65 6.62 1.21
C VAL A 239 -11.11 6.34 1.50
N ALA A 240 -12.00 7.13 0.94
CA ALA A 240 -13.44 6.94 0.97
C ALA A 240 -14.04 7.12 -0.42
N MET A 241 -15.29 6.70 -0.59
CA MET A 241 -16.02 6.89 -1.82
C MET A 241 -17.41 7.45 -1.56
N ARG A 242 -17.86 8.26 -2.51
CA ARG A 242 -19.22 8.79 -2.51
C ARG A 242 -19.83 8.66 -3.89
N ASN A 243 -21.08 8.21 -3.95
CA ASN A 243 -21.81 8.15 -5.20
C ASN A 243 -22.02 9.57 -5.74
N VAL A 244 -21.75 9.78 -7.03
CA VAL A 244 -21.83 11.09 -7.69
C VAL A 244 -23.26 11.63 -7.82
N GLU A 245 -24.27 10.78 -7.64
CA GLU A 245 -25.69 11.15 -7.67
C GLU A 245 -26.16 11.82 -6.37
N TYR A 246 -25.37 11.77 -5.28
CA TYR A 246 -25.73 12.46 -4.05
C TYR A 246 -25.50 13.98 -4.16
N ASN A 247 -26.42 14.75 -3.56
CA ASN A 247 -26.35 16.21 -3.51
C ASN A 247 -25.09 16.76 -2.82
N SER A 248 -24.51 15.99 -1.90
CA SER A 248 -23.24 16.31 -1.25
C SER A 248 -22.25 15.17 -1.48
N LEU A 249 -21.17 15.49 -2.20
CA LEU A 249 -20.11 14.52 -2.46
C LEU A 249 -19.23 14.29 -1.23
N TYR A 250 -19.21 15.20 -0.26
CA TYR A 250 -18.56 15.00 1.03
C TYR A 250 -19.53 15.24 2.19
N ASN A 251 -19.53 14.37 3.20
CA ASN A 251 -20.32 14.57 4.42
C ASN A 251 -19.51 14.14 5.66
N PRO A 252 -19.05 15.11 6.49
CA PRO A 252 -18.22 14.83 7.65
C PRO A 252 -18.95 14.09 8.79
N ASP A 253 -20.29 14.10 8.78
CA ASP A 253 -21.11 13.56 9.87
C ASP A 253 -21.60 12.13 9.59
N THR A 254 -20.99 11.43 8.63
CA THR A 254 -21.38 10.05 8.32
C THR A 254 -20.63 9.05 9.16
N ASN A 255 -21.37 8.09 9.74
CA ASN A 255 -20.77 6.97 10.47
C ASN A 255 -19.78 6.16 9.63
N SER A 256 -19.98 6.14 8.30
CA SER A 256 -19.07 5.49 7.35
C SER A 256 -17.61 5.92 7.48
N LEU A 257 -17.35 7.18 7.87
CA LEU A 257 -15.98 7.66 8.04
C LEU A 257 -15.33 7.12 9.32
N TYR A 258 -16.10 7.02 10.41
CA TYR A 258 -15.63 6.43 11.67
C TYR A 258 -15.37 4.93 11.49
N ASP A 259 -16.25 4.26 10.77
CA ASP A 259 -16.14 2.85 10.44
C ASP A 259 -14.86 2.55 9.65
N ILE A 260 -14.58 3.32 8.61
CA ILE A 260 -13.32 3.19 7.83
C ILE A 260 -12.12 3.44 8.74
N GLU A 261 -12.12 4.52 9.51
CA GLU A 261 -11.01 4.87 10.39
C GLU A 261 -10.73 3.78 11.43
N GLY A 262 -11.78 3.27 12.10
CA GLY A 262 -11.66 2.20 13.09
C GLY A 262 -11.04 0.93 12.51
N ILE A 263 -11.42 0.54 11.29
CA ILE A 263 -10.84 -0.63 10.62
C ILE A 263 -9.40 -0.36 10.17
N LEU A 264 -9.12 0.82 9.59
CA LEU A 264 -7.77 1.16 9.12
C LEU A 264 -6.77 1.13 10.29
N GLN A 265 -7.18 1.57 11.47
CA GLN A 265 -6.35 1.47 12.67
C GLN A 265 -6.07 0.02 13.07
N LYS A 266 -7.06 -0.88 13.01
CA LYS A 266 -6.85 -2.31 13.25
C LYS A 266 -5.92 -2.93 12.20
N PHE A 267 -6.13 -2.62 10.91
CA PHE A 267 -5.34 -3.16 9.81
C PHE A 267 -3.89 -2.68 9.82
N ASN A 268 -3.64 -1.43 10.21
CA ASN A 268 -2.29 -0.91 10.42
C ASN A 268 -1.51 -1.71 11.49
N ASN A 269 -2.22 -2.31 12.45
CA ASN A 269 -1.67 -3.18 13.49
C ASN A 269 -1.70 -4.67 13.13
N GLY A 270 -2.08 -5.02 11.89
CA GLY A 270 -2.20 -6.41 11.44
C GLY A 270 -3.38 -7.17 12.08
N ILE A 271 -4.32 -6.46 12.70
CA ILE A 271 -5.50 -7.04 13.33
C ILE A 271 -6.66 -7.02 12.32
N TYR A 272 -7.06 -8.20 11.85
CA TYR A 272 -8.19 -8.35 10.89
C TYR A 272 -9.49 -8.83 11.55
N TYR A 273 -9.44 -9.24 12.82
CA TYR A 273 -10.65 -9.63 13.54
C TYR A 273 -11.50 -8.40 13.88
N LEU A 274 -12.79 -8.49 13.54
CA LEU A 274 -13.82 -7.52 13.87
C LEU A 274 -15.03 -8.27 14.48
N PRO A 275 -15.74 -7.69 15.46
CA PRO A 275 -16.96 -8.30 16.00
C PRO A 275 -18.01 -8.57 14.92
N PRO A 276 -18.81 -9.65 15.03
CA PRO A 276 -19.85 -9.98 14.04
C PRO A 276 -20.82 -8.83 13.73
N ALA A 277 -21.29 -8.11 14.76
CA ALA A 277 -22.19 -6.97 14.59
C ALA A 277 -21.55 -5.80 13.82
N VAL A 278 -20.25 -5.56 14.04
CA VAL A 278 -19.49 -4.55 13.30
C VAL A 278 -19.31 -5.02 11.86
N LEU A 279 -18.90 -6.28 11.63
CA LEU A 279 -18.77 -6.85 10.28
C LEU A 279 -20.06 -6.73 9.46
N GLU A 280 -21.21 -7.08 10.05
CA GLU A 280 -22.51 -7.00 9.38
C GLU A 280 -22.88 -5.56 9.01
N THR A 281 -22.67 -4.61 9.93
CA THR A 281 -22.91 -3.18 9.70
C THR A 281 -22.08 -2.67 8.53
N LEU A 282 -20.79 -3.01 8.49
CA LEU A 282 -19.88 -2.63 7.41
C LEU A 282 -20.25 -3.28 6.07
N ALA A 283 -20.62 -4.56 6.11
CA ALA A 283 -21.06 -5.30 4.93
C ALA A 283 -22.33 -4.69 4.31
N ILE A 284 -23.23 -4.13 5.11
CA ILE A 284 -24.41 -3.40 4.64
C ILE A 284 -24.01 -2.02 4.09
N GLY A 285 -23.10 -1.30 4.76
CA GLY A 285 -22.63 0.03 4.38
C GLY A 285 -21.99 0.15 2.99
N LYS A 286 -21.65 -0.97 2.34
CA LYS A 286 -21.10 -1.01 0.96
C LYS A 286 -21.92 -0.23 -0.07
N TRP A 287 -23.24 -0.12 0.11
CA TRP A 287 -24.13 0.59 -0.81
C TRP A 287 -23.94 2.11 -0.75
N GLU A 288 -23.49 2.63 0.39
CA GLU A 288 -23.19 4.05 0.57
C GLU A 288 -21.75 4.36 0.23
N ASN A 289 -20.84 3.43 0.55
CA ASN A 289 -19.41 3.54 0.32
C ASN A 289 -18.79 2.15 0.08
N PRO A 290 -18.40 1.80 -1.16
CA PRO A 290 -17.86 0.49 -1.50
C PRO A 290 -16.58 0.12 -0.73
N ILE A 291 -15.83 1.11 -0.23
CA ILE A 291 -14.65 0.88 0.62
C ILE A 291 -15.04 0.13 1.90
N LEU A 292 -16.21 0.37 2.48
CA LEU A 292 -16.69 -0.38 3.65
C LEU A 292 -16.88 -1.86 3.33
N GLY A 293 -17.48 -2.17 2.17
CA GLY A 293 -17.66 -3.55 1.72
C GLY A 293 -16.33 -4.26 1.46
N LEU A 294 -15.38 -3.57 0.81
CA LEU A 294 -14.02 -4.08 0.59
C LEU A 294 -13.33 -4.36 1.93
N LEU A 295 -13.31 -3.38 2.85
CA LEU A 295 -12.70 -3.50 4.17
C LEU A 295 -13.32 -4.63 5.00
N ALA A 296 -14.65 -4.73 5.04
CA ALA A 296 -15.36 -5.81 5.73
C ALA A 296 -14.97 -7.18 5.18
N ALA A 297 -14.91 -7.31 3.86
CA ALA A 297 -14.55 -8.57 3.21
C ALA A 297 -13.07 -8.94 3.45
N TYR A 298 -12.16 -7.97 3.40
CA TYR A 298 -10.76 -8.19 3.80
C TYR A 298 -10.65 -8.62 5.26
N ALA A 299 -11.37 -7.96 6.17
CA ALA A 299 -11.38 -8.31 7.59
C ALA A 299 -11.86 -9.75 7.80
N TYR A 300 -12.98 -10.11 7.18
CA TYR A 300 -13.53 -11.46 7.25
C TYR A 300 -12.55 -12.51 6.70
N PHE A 301 -12.12 -12.39 5.43
CA PHE A 301 -11.29 -13.41 4.78
C PHE A 301 -9.86 -13.52 5.35
N LYS A 302 -9.28 -12.43 5.88
CA LYS A 302 -7.98 -12.47 6.55
C LYS A 302 -8.07 -12.89 8.02
N SER A 303 -9.26 -12.92 8.59
CA SER A 303 -9.48 -13.46 9.94
C SER A 303 -9.79 -14.95 9.87
N ASN A 304 -9.64 -15.65 10.99
CA ASN A 304 -10.07 -17.04 11.14
C ASN A 304 -11.57 -17.14 11.51
N GLN A 305 -12.36 -16.11 11.19
CA GLN A 305 -13.79 -16.10 11.50
C GLN A 305 -14.57 -17.00 10.54
N THR A 306 -15.64 -17.59 11.07
CA THR A 306 -16.57 -18.48 10.35
C THR A 306 -18.01 -18.14 10.75
N GLY A 307 -19.00 -18.66 10.03
CA GLY A 307 -20.43 -18.49 10.34
C GLY A 307 -21.13 -17.36 9.59
N GLN A 308 -20.44 -16.62 8.72
CA GLN A 308 -21.02 -15.58 7.86
C GLN A 308 -20.66 -15.78 6.37
N GLU A 309 -20.39 -17.02 5.96
CA GLU A 309 -19.89 -17.36 4.62
C GLU A 309 -20.86 -16.89 3.53
N GLN A 310 -22.16 -17.11 3.71
CA GLN A 310 -23.18 -16.70 2.74
C GLN A 310 -23.28 -15.18 2.60
N LEU A 311 -23.14 -14.44 3.71
CA LEU A 311 -23.11 -12.98 3.69
C LEU A 311 -21.91 -12.51 2.87
N PHE A 312 -20.71 -13.04 3.14
CA PHE A 312 -19.51 -12.56 2.46
C PHE A 312 -19.38 -13.01 1.01
N ARG A 313 -19.95 -14.16 0.62
CA ARG A 313 -20.16 -14.50 -0.81
C ARG A 313 -21.04 -13.46 -1.50
N THR A 314 -22.12 -13.05 -0.84
CA THR A 314 -23.02 -12.01 -1.34
C THR A 314 -22.34 -10.66 -1.41
N VAL A 315 -21.50 -10.31 -0.44
CA VAL A 315 -20.70 -9.05 -0.46
C VAL A 315 -19.75 -9.05 -1.66
N VAL A 316 -18.98 -10.11 -1.88
CA VAL A 316 -18.06 -10.22 -3.03
C VAL A 316 -18.81 -10.08 -4.36
N ALA A 317 -19.91 -10.83 -4.55
CA ALA A 317 -20.71 -10.74 -5.76
C ALA A 317 -21.29 -9.33 -6.01
N ASN A 318 -21.72 -8.65 -4.94
CA ASN A 318 -22.22 -7.27 -5.03
C ASN A 318 -21.10 -6.30 -5.39
N LEU A 319 -19.94 -6.39 -4.75
CA LEU A 319 -18.79 -5.53 -5.06
C LEU A 319 -18.32 -5.73 -6.50
N SER A 320 -18.29 -6.99 -6.96
CA SER A 320 -17.95 -7.32 -8.35
C SER A 320 -18.88 -6.64 -9.35
N ARG A 321 -20.19 -6.66 -9.10
CA ARG A 321 -21.20 -5.98 -9.92
C ARG A 321 -21.14 -4.45 -9.83
N MET A 322 -20.79 -3.91 -8.66
CA MET A 322 -20.73 -2.45 -8.43
C MET A 322 -19.46 -1.81 -8.97
N LEU A 323 -18.33 -2.48 -8.83
CA LEU A 323 -17.00 -1.94 -9.12
C LEU A 323 -16.47 -2.43 -10.48
N GLY A 324 -16.93 -3.59 -10.95
CA GLY A 324 -16.42 -4.27 -12.14
C GLY A 324 -15.59 -5.49 -11.76
N ASN A 325 -15.82 -6.60 -12.45
CA ASN A 325 -15.20 -7.91 -12.16
C ASN A 325 -13.69 -7.89 -12.43
N GLU A 326 -13.27 -7.06 -13.38
CA GLU A 326 -11.89 -6.87 -13.83
C GLU A 326 -11.09 -5.88 -12.98
N THR A 327 -11.73 -5.23 -11.99
CA THR A 327 -11.01 -4.27 -11.16
C THR A 327 -10.02 -4.97 -10.25
N PRO A 328 -8.78 -4.47 -10.11
CA PRO A 328 -7.74 -5.14 -9.33
C PRO A 328 -8.18 -5.47 -7.89
N ASP A 329 -8.92 -4.58 -7.23
CA ASP A 329 -9.42 -4.79 -5.88
C ASP A 329 -10.43 -5.94 -5.78
N VAL A 330 -11.32 -6.09 -6.77
CA VAL A 330 -12.28 -7.20 -6.84
C VAL A 330 -11.56 -8.51 -7.18
N VAL A 331 -10.60 -8.49 -8.09
CA VAL A 331 -9.79 -9.68 -8.41
C VAL A 331 -9.04 -10.16 -7.17
N ALA A 332 -8.34 -9.26 -6.48
CA ALA A 332 -7.61 -9.59 -5.25
C ALA A 332 -8.53 -10.12 -4.15
N LEU A 333 -9.71 -9.52 -3.99
CA LEU A 333 -10.71 -10.00 -3.04
C LEU A 333 -11.26 -11.38 -3.40
N SER A 334 -11.47 -11.64 -4.70
CA SER A 334 -12.00 -12.92 -5.17
C SER A 334 -10.98 -14.05 -5.00
N VAL A 335 -9.69 -13.75 -5.15
CA VAL A 335 -8.59 -14.68 -4.82
C VAL A 335 -8.59 -15.03 -3.33
N LEU A 336 -8.76 -14.02 -2.47
CA LEU A 336 -8.90 -14.23 -1.03
C LEU A 336 -10.11 -15.08 -0.67
N ALA A 337 -11.27 -14.78 -1.27
CA ALA A 337 -12.49 -15.55 -1.08
C ALA A 337 -12.32 -17.00 -1.51
N ALA A 338 -11.72 -17.24 -2.69
CA ALA A 338 -11.46 -18.59 -3.18
C ALA A 338 -10.55 -19.38 -2.23
N SER A 339 -9.46 -18.76 -1.75
CA SER A 339 -8.58 -19.37 -0.75
C SER A 339 -9.32 -19.70 0.54
N HIS A 340 -10.11 -18.76 1.06
CA HIS A 340 -10.89 -18.94 2.30
C HIS A 340 -11.95 -20.04 2.19
N PHE A 341 -12.60 -20.16 1.02
CA PHE A 341 -13.62 -21.18 0.77
C PHE A 341 -13.07 -22.49 0.21
N ASN A 342 -11.76 -22.62 0.06
CA ASN A 342 -11.10 -23.76 -0.58
C ASN A 342 -11.65 -24.04 -2.01
N GLU A 343 -11.84 -22.96 -2.77
CA GLU A 343 -12.28 -22.96 -4.17
C GLU A 343 -11.12 -22.67 -5.10
N LEU A 344 -11.28 -23.06 -6.37
CA LEU A 344 -10.27 -22.78 -7.40
C LEU A 344 -10.35 -21.31 -7.82
N VAL A 345 -9.19 -20.67 -7.92
CA VAL A 345 -9.06 -19.35 -8.53
C VAL A 345 -9.19 -19.49 -10.05
N PRO A 346 -10.14 -18.81 -10.72
CA PRO A 346 -10.25 -18.83 -12.17
C PRO A 346 -8.99 -18.30 -12.86
N TYR A 347 -8.45 -19.08 -13.79
CA TYR A 347 -7.27 -18.69 -14.61
C TYR A 347 -7.51 -17.45 -15.50
N SER A 348 -8.77 -17.11 -15.75
CA SER A 348 -9.14 -15.92 -16.52
C SER A 348 -8.88 -14.62 -15.77
N TRP A 349 -8.66 -14.67 -14.46
CA TRP A 349 -8.36 -13.48 -13.68
C TRP A 349 -6.90 -13.08 -13.90
N GLN A 350 -6.72 -11.91 -14.50
CA GLN A 350 -5.42 -11.30 -14.69
C GLN A 350 -5.44 -9.87 -14.16
N MET A 351 -4.37 -9.51 -13.45
CA MET A 351 -4.20 -8.20 -12.87
C MET A 351 -3.04 -7.50 -13.57
N SER A 352 -3.34 -6.38 -14.23
CA SER A 352 -2.37 -5.55 -14.95
C SER A 352 -1.88 -4.34 -14.16
N SER A 353 -2.66 -3.91 -13.17
CA SER A 353 -2.35 -2.82 -12.25
C SER A 353 -2.51 -3.29 -10.79
N PRO A 354 -1.72 -2.76 -9.84
CA PRO A 354 -1.90 -3.11 -8.44
C PRO A 354 -3.26 -2.67 -7.90
N CYS A 355 -3.87 -3.47 -7.03
CA CYS A 355 -5.06 -3.06 -6.27
C CYS A 355 -4.73 -2.02 -5.21
N MET A 356 -5.72 -1.26 -4.76
CA MET A 356 -5.54 -0.21 -3.76
C MET A 356 -5.16 -0.76 -2.39
N PHE A 357 -5.61 -1.98 -2.04
CA PHE A 357 -5.33 -2.60 -0.74
C PHE A 357 -4.07 -3.46 -0.76
N LEU A 358 -3.11 -3.17 0.12
CA LEU A 358 -1.88 -3.96 0.26
C LEU A 358 -2.16 -5.42 0.67
N PRO A 359 -3.11 -5.72 1.59
CA PRO A 359 -3.47 -7.10 1.90
C PRO A 359 -3.98 -7.89 0.68
N GLY A 360 -4.67 -7.22 -0.25
CA GLY A 360 -5.09 -7.79 -1.52
C GLY A 360 -3.91 -8.18 -2.38
N MET A 361 -2.99 -7.23 -2.62
CA MET A 361 -1.78 -7.50 -3.39
C MET A 361 -0.96 -8.66 -2.82
N LYS A 362 -0.76 -8.69 -1.50
CA LYS A 362 -0.05 -9.79 -0.84
C LYS A 362 -0.74 -11.14 -1.09
N SER A 363 -2.07 -11.18 -1.01
CA SER A 363 -2.82 -12.42 -1.18
C SER A 363 -2.79 -12.93 -2.62
N VAL A 364 -2.80 -12.03 -3.62
CA VAL A 364 -2.59 -12.40 -5.02
C VAL A 364 -1.21 -13.02 -5.22
N LEU A 365 -0.16 -12.40 -4.66
CA LEU A 365 1.20 -12.91 -4.73
C LEU A 365 1.37 -14.28 -4.05
N GLU A 366 0.70 -14.49 -2.92
CA GLU A 366 0.74 -15.75 -2.17
C GLU A 366 0.01 -16.90 -2.88
N SER A 367 -1.05 -16.58 -3.65
CA SER A 367 -2.00 -17.55 -4.18
C SER A 367 -1.57 -18.16 -5.51
N MET A 368 -0.88 -17.41 -6.38
CA MET A 368 -0.19 -17.89 -7.59
C MET A 368 0.25 -16.67 -8.43
N GLY A 369 1.55 -16.51 -8.69
CA GLY A 369 2.08 -15.42 -9.52
C GLY A 369 1.49 -15.34 -10.94
N SER A 370 0.86 -16.41 -11.44
CA SER A 370 0.20 -16.46 -12.76
C SER A 370 -0.99 -15.51 -12.91
N LEU A 371 -1.53 -14.98 -11.81
CA LEU A 371 -2.61 -13.99 -11.83
C LEU A 371 -2.11 -12.59 -12.20
N ILE A 372 -0.80 -12.37 -12.15
CA ILE A 372 -0.20 -11.11 -12.55
C ILE A 372 0.09 -11.17 -14.04
N GLN A 373 -0.49 -10.24 -14.80
CA GLN A 373 -0.26 -10.17 -16.23
C GLN A 373 1.23 -9.85 -16.50
N PRO A 374 1.91 -10.59 -17.41
CA PRO A 374 3.27 -10.27 -17.81
C PRO A 374 3.41 -8.85 -18.37
N ASP A 375 4.58 -8.23 -18.15
CA ASP A 375 4.98 -6.88 -18.55
C ASP A 375 4.13 -5.73 -17.96
N SER A 376 3.18 -6.08 -17.10
CA SER A 376 2.23 -5.13 -16.52
C SER A 376 2.84 -4.31 -15.39
N ILE A 377 2.13 -3.26 -14.96
CA ILE A 377 2.56 -2.47 -13.80
C ILE A 377 2.55 -3.34 -12.55
N ALA A 378 1.54 -4.20 -12.40
CA ALA A 378 1.45 -5.13 -11.28
C ALA A 378 2.71 -6.01 -11.16
N GLU A 379 3.24 -6.53 -12.27
CA GLU A 379 4.48 -7.32 -12.29
C GLU A 379 5.71 -6.49 -11.92
N ARG A 380 5.86 -5.31 -12.51
CA ARG A 380 7.06 -4.45 -12.35
C ARG A 380 7.26 -3.89 -10.95
N VAL A 381 6.24 -3.96 -10.09
CA VAL A 381 6.26 -3.38 -8.73
C VAL A 381 6.25 -4.43 -7.61
N VAL A 382 6.22 -5.72 -7.94
CA VAL A 382 6.08 -6.81 -6.94
C VAL A 382 7.14 -6.76 -5.85
N ASP A 383 8.37 -6.39 -6.22
CA ASP A 383 9.54 -6.32 -5.34
C ASP A 383 9.74 -4.94 -4.69
N LYS A 384 8.86 -3.97 -4.98
CA LYS A 384 9.03 -2.55 -4.63
C LYS A 384 8.01 -2.02 -3.63
N PHE A 385 7.15 -2.88 -3.07
CA PHE A 385 6.12 -2.46 -2.13
C PHE A 385 6.69 -1.93 -0.81
N TYR A 386 6.12 -0.83 -0.33
CA TYR A 386 6.26 -0.40 1.06
C TYR A 386 5.18 -1.07 1.92
N GLN A 387 5.52 -1.47 3.14
CA GLN A 387 4.63 -2.19 4.06
C GLN A 387 4.25 -1.37 5.30
N ASP A 388 4.28 -0.04 5.18
CA ASP A 388 4.08 0.90 6.28
C ASP A 388 2.65 1.49 6.33
N MET A 389 1.73 0.97 5.52
CA MET A 389 0.31 1.37 5.53
C MET A 389 -0.60 0.28 4.95
N VAL A 390 -1.91 0.41 5.19
CA VAL A 390 -2.95 -0.50 4.65
C VAL A 390 -3.05 -0.46 3.13
N TRP A 391 -2.80 0.71 2.55
CA TRP A 391 -2.92 0.94 1.12
C TRP A 391 -1.66 0.48 0.38
N THR A 392 -1.83 -0.08 -0.81
CA THR A 392 -0.73 -0.42 -1.70
C THR A 392 0.07 0.83 -2.02
N SER A 393 1.38 0.72 -1.90
CA SER A 393 2.29 1.71 -2.46
C SER A 393 3.65 1.11 -2.68
N TYR A 394 4.38 1.70 -3.60
CA TYR A 394 5.63 1.14 -4.04
C TYR A 394 6.60 2.23 -4.48
N LEU A 395 7.88 1.88 -4.56
CA LEU A 395 8.86 2.70 -5.24
C LEU A 395 8.45 2.79 -6.72
N PRO A 396 8.21 4.00 -7.27
CA PRO A 396 7.78 4.14 -8.65
C PRO A 396 8.78 3.43 -9.58
N PRO A 397 8.33 2.59 -10.53
CA PRO A 397 9.20 2.12 -11.59
C PRO A 397 9.85 3.30 -12.29
N THR A 398 11.09 3.11 -12.75
CA THR A 398 11.95 4.09 -13.39
C THR A 398 11.17 5.01 -14.32
N SER A 399 11.45 6.31 -14.22
CA SER A 399 10.60 7.38 -14.75
C SER A 399 10.29 7.21 -16.24
N PHE A 400 9.08 7.63 -16.64
CA PHE A 400 8.85 8.02 -18.03
C PHE A 400 9.81 9.17 -18.38
N ARG A 401 10.62 8.98 -19.42
CA ARG A 401 11.23 10.14 -20.09
C ARG A 401 10.27 10.62 -21.15
N GLU A 402 9.94 11.91 -21.09
CA GLU A 402 9.34 12.60 -22.22
C GLU A 402 10.39 12.62 -23.34
N ILE A 403 10.20 11.78 -24.36
CA ILE A 403 11.07 11.80 -25.53
C ILE A 403 10.46 12.81 -26.49
N THR A 404 11.15 13.95 -26.64
CA THR A 404 10.81 14.86 -27.74
C THR A 404 11.34 14.24 -29.04
N VAL A 405 10.47 13.52 -29.76
CA VAL A 405 10.77 13.07 -31.11
C VAL A 405 10.65 14.28 -32.03
N ARG A 406 11.79 14.91 -32.35
CA ARG A 406 11.82 16.01 -33.31
C ARG A 406 11.57 15.47 -34.72
N ASN A 407 10.31 15.41 -35.11
CA ASN A 407 9.94 15.23 -36.49
C ASN A 407 10.18 16.55 -37.26
N ARG A 408 10.81 16.51 -38.44
CA ARG A 408 11.16 17.71 -39.24
C ARG A 408 9.94 18.57 -39.63
N THR A 409 8.73 18.03 -39.52
CA THR A 409 7.49 18.69 -39.98
C THR A 409 6.38 18.79 -38.93
N SER A 410 6.42 18.09 -37.78
CA SER A 410 5.23 18.05 -36.90
C SER A 410 5.46 18.06 -35.38
N GLY A 411 6.69 18.14 -34.88
CA GLY A 411 6.96 18.37 -33.44
C GLY A 411 6.14 17.53 -32.45
N LYS A 412 5.83 16.26 -32.77
CA LYS A 412 5.02 15.40 -31.88
C LYS A 412 5.87 14.95 -30.69
N LYS A 413 5.35 15.13 -29.49
CA LYS A 413 5.95 14.61 -28.25
C LYS A 413 5.57 13.14 -28.08
N GLY A 414 6.55 12.28 -27.87
CA GLY A 414 6.37 10.88 -27.52
C GLY A 414 6.75 10.63 -26.06
N TYR A 415 6.33 9.49 -25.52
CA TYR A 415 6.65 9.09 -24.17
C TYR A 415 7.10 7.63 -24.21
N ALA A 416 8.24 7.32 -23.57
CA ALA A 416 8.67 5.93 -23.37
C ALA A 416 9.29 5.74 -21.98
N TRP A 417 9.32 4.49 -21.54
CA TRP A 417 9.92 4.08 -20.27
C TRP A 417 11.43 4.20 -20.31
N ASP A 418 12.06 4.66 -19.22
CA ASP A 418 13.52 4.66 -19.10
C ASP A 418 14.12 3.26 -19.34
N ASP A 419 13.46 2.21 -18.85
CA ASP A 419 13.91 0.82 -19.04
C ASP A 419 13.84 0.40 -20.52
N ASP A 420 12.75 0.74 -21.22
CA ASP A 420 12.60 0.47 -22.65
C ASP A 420 13.61 1.29 -23.48
N ILE A 421 13.91 2.51 -23.05
CA ILE A 421 14.90 3.39 -23.68
C ILE A 421 16.30 2.82 -23.52
N ASN A 422 16.66 2.31 -22.33
CA ASN A 422 17.98 1.73 -22.12
C ASN A 422 18.15 0.45 -22.97
N VAL A 423 17.10 -0.38 -23.11
CA VAL A 423 17.10 -1.53 -24.03
C VAL A 423 17.28 -1.12 -25.50
N LEU A 424 16.75 0.05 -25.91
CA LEU A 424 16.94 0.58 -27.27
C LEU A 424 18.39 1.00 -27.56
N PHE A 425 19.13 1.43 -26.55
CA PHE A 425 20.52 1.88 -26.71
C PHE A 425 21.55 0.76 -26.59
N ASP A 426 21.19 -0.38 -25.98
CA ASP A 426 22.11 -1.47 -25.63
C ASP A 426 22.12 -2.64 -26.64
N ARG A 427 21.33 -2.60 -27.71
CA ARG A 427 21.27 -3.65 -28.75
C ARG A 427 21.89 -3.19 -30.08
N ASP A 428 22.59 -4.12 -30.74
CA ASP A 428 23.03 -4.02 -32.14
C ASP A 428 21.85 -3.77 -33.09
N ASP A 429 22.14 -3.18 -34.26
CA ASP A 429 21.18 -2.51 -35.17
C ASP A 429 19.90 -3.29 -35.52
N VAL A 430 19.91 -4.62 -35.47
CA VAL A 430 18.74 -5.47 -35.76
C VAL A 430 17.69 -5.42 -34.65
N GLY A 431 18.11 -5.27 -33.39
CA GLY A 431 17.19 -5.16 -32.24
C GLY A 431 16.51 -3.80 -32.14
N ARG A 432 17.17 -2.75 -32.65
CA ARG A 432 16.62 -1.39 -32.70
C ARG A 432 15.37 -1.34 -33.57
N SER A 433 15.37 -1.98 -34.74
CA SER A 433 14.32 -1.82 -35.75
C SER A 433 12.91 -2.27 -35.30
N ARG A 434 12.76 -3.40 -34.60
CA ARG A 434 11.43 -3.94 -34.20
C ARG A 434 10.72 -3.14 -33.10
N ILE A 435 11.47 -2.62 -32.13
CA ILE A 435 10.89 -1.79 -31.04
C ILE A 435 10.59 -0.39 -31.57
N PHE A 436 11.40 0.10 -32.51
CA PHE A 436 11.22 1.37 -33.20
C PHE A 436 9.93 1.42 -34.04
N GLU A 437 9.64 0.32 -34.76
CA GLU A 437 8.40 0.15 -35.53
C GLU A 437 7.16 0.20 -34.61
N LYS A 438 7.25 -0.43 -33.44
CA LYS A 438 6.18 -0.48 -32.43
C LYS A 438 5.90 0.88 -31.78
N LEU A 439 6.90 1.76 -31.68
CA LEU A 439 6.80 3.06 -31.01
C LEU A 439 6.48 4.24 -31.94
N THR A 440 6.88 4.18 -33.22
CA THR A 440 6.89 5.39 -34.07
C THR A 440 6.18 5.28 -35.41
N GLY A 441 5.92 4.07 -35.93
CA GLY A 441 5.39 3.91 -37.29
C GLY A 441 6.35 4.48 -38.35
N GLU A 442 7.28 3.64 -38.81
CA GLU A 442 8.27 3.85 -39.88
C GLU A 442 9.31 5.00 -39.75
N GLY A 443 10.59 4.60 -39.67
CA GLY A 443 11.75 5.31 -40.24
C GLY A 443 12.19 6.65 -39.63
N HIS A 444 12.78 6.67 -38.42
CA HIS A 444 13.30 7.90 -37.79
C HIS A 444 14.67 7.70 -37.08
N GLU A 445 15.39 8.81 -36.82
CA GLU A 445 16.74 8.84 -36.20
C GLU A 445 16.70 9.56 -34.83
N ILE A 446 17.36 9.02 -33.81
CA ILE A 446 17.49 9.64 -32.47
C ILE A 446 18.93 10.15 -32.30
N LYS A 447 19.12 11.44 -32.03
CA LYS A 447 20.43 12.00 -31.62
C LYS A 447 20.48 12.20 -30.11
N GLY A 448 21.18 11.31 -29.40
CA GLY A 448 21.56 11.49 -28.01
C GLY A 448 22.84 12.32 -27.88
N ARG A 449 22.85 13.33 -27.00
CA ARG A 449 24.04 14.13 -26.70
C ARG A 449 24.58 13.70 -25.33
N GLN A 450 25.58 12.82 -25.31
CA GLN A 450 26.38 12.54 -24.10
C GLN A 450 27.42 13.64 -23.92
N GLY A 451 27.38 14.35 -22.79
CA GLY A 451 28.43 15.27 -22.37
C GLY A 451 29.39 14.56 -21.43
N SER A 452 30.61 14.28 -21.88
CA SER A 452 31.69 13.70 -21.07
C SER A 452 32.51 14.82 -20.40
N SER A 453 32.57 14.83 -19.07
CA SER A 453 33.54 15.59 -18.30
C SER A 453 33.97 14.73 -17.12
N GLU A 454 35.09 14.03 -17.27
CA GLU A 454 35.72 13.26 -16.19
C GLU A 454 36.83 14.09 -15.55
N LYS A 455 36.72 14.28 -14.23
CA LYS A 455 37.85 14.66 -13.36
C LYS A 455 38.07 13.51 -12.38
N HIS A 456 39.31 13.02 -12.29
CA HIS A 456 39.72 11.97 -11.36
C HIS A 456 39.55 12.39 -9.88
N PRO A 457 38.99 11.54 -9.01
CA PRO A 457 38.98 11.77 -7.58
C PRO A 457 40.12 11.02 -6.86
N SER A 458 40.64 11.66 -5.82
CA SER A 458 41.62 11.16 -4.87
C SER A 458 41.10 9.96 -4.06
N ARG A 459 42.00 9.00 -3.76
CA ARG A 459 41.76 7.74 -3.03
C ARG A 459 41.09 7.99 -1.66
N LYS A 460 39.77 7.83 -1.59
CA LYS A 460 39.05 7.56 -0.34
C LYS A 460 39.04 6.05 -0.09
N ARG A 461 39.06 5.64 1.19
CA ARG A 461 38.82 4.25 1.61
C ARG A 461 37.50 3.78 0.98
N ILE A 462 37.58 2.85 0.05
CA ILE A 462 36.42 2.30 -0.65
C ILE A 462 35.76 1.32 0.32
N THR A 463 34.73 1.77 1.03
CA THR A 463 33.75 0.83 1.59
C THR A 463 32.85 0.43 0.43
N ASN A 464 32.97 -0.80 -0.05
CA ASN A 464 32.06 -1.33 -1.07
C ASN A 464 30.64 -1.31 -0.49
N PRO A 465 29.73 -0.43 -0.97
CA PRO A 465 28.36 -0.41 -0.47
C PRO A 465 27.68 -1.73 -0.81
N ARG A 466 26.78 -2.22 0.06
CA ARG A 466 25.97 -3.41 -0.21
C ARG A 466 25.24 -3.23 -1.55
N PRO A 467 25.43 -4.12 -2.55
CA PRO A 467 24.66 -4.09 -3.77
C PRO A 467 23.17 -4.12 -3.46
N LYS A 468 22.39 -3.24 -4.09
CA LYS A 468 20.95 -3.11 -3.81
C LYS A 468 20.20 -4.43 -4.03
N ILE A 469 20.63 -5.23 -5.00
CA ILE A 469 20.03 -6.53 -5.32
C ILE A 469 20.02 -7.50 -4.12
N LEU A 470 21.00 -7.42 -3.22
CA LEU A 470 21.04 -8.26 -2.00
C LEU A 470 19.97 -7.86 -0.95
N SER A 471 19.18 -6.81 -1.20
CA SER A 471 17.99 -6.47 -0.40
C SER A 471 16.68 -7.01 -0.98
N SER A 472 16.71 -7.60 -2.19
CA SER A 472 15.56 -8.26 -2.79
C SER A 472 15.34 -9.64 -2.15
N TRP A 473 14.11 -9.88 -1.66
CA TRP A 473 13.75 -11.17 -1.08
C TRP A 473 13.83 -12.30 -2.11
N ILE A 474 13.52 -12.00 -3.38
CA ILE A 474 13.59 -12.96 -4.50
C ILE A 474 15.05 -13.33 -4.74
N ALA A 475 15.94 -12.34 -4.83
CA ALA A 475 17.37 -12.59 -5.05
C ALA A 475 17.97 -13.45 -3.94
N ASN A 476 17.63 -13.16 -2.68
CA ASN A 476 18.07 -13.96 -1.54
C ASN A 476 17.48 -15.38 -1.59
N SER A 477 16.20 -15.53 -1.92
CA SER A 477 15.55 -16.83 -1.97
C SER A 477 16.05 -17.71 -3.12
N VAL A 478 16.36 -17.12 -4.29
CA VAL A 478 17.03 -17.81 -5.41
C VAL A 478 18.38 -18.34 -4.96
N MET A 479 19.17 -17.50 -4.27
CA MET A 479 20.48 -17.89 -3.76
C MET A 479 20.38 -18.97 -2.69
N ASP A 480 19.41 -18.90 -1.79
CA ASP A 480 19.17 -19.92 -0.77
C ASP A 480 18.80 -21.29 -1.40
N ILE A 481 17.98 -21.28 -2.46
CA ILE A 481 17.65 -22.52 -3.20
C ILE A 481 18.90 -23.07 -3.90
N LEU A 482 19.70 -22.21 -4.52
CA LEU A 482 20.90 -22.62 -5.26
C LEU A 482 22.02 -23.15 -4.36
N THR A 483 22.04 -22.73 -3.11
CA THR A 483 23.05 -23.09 -2.11
C THR A 483 22.67 -24.30 -1.28
N SER A 484 21.39 -24.45 -0.95
CA SER A 484 20.87 -25.58 -0.18
C SER A 484 20.83 -26.90 -0.97
N ALA A 485 20.94 -26.84 -2.30
CA ALA A 485 20.67 -28.00 -3.14
C ALA A 485 21.83 -29.02 -3.18
N LYS A 486 21.65 -30.09 -2.39
CA LYS A 486 22.11 -31.46 -2.72
C LYS A 486 21.32 -32.06 -3.90
N ASP A 487 20.18 -31.45 -4.25
CA ASP A 487 19.29 -31.86 -5.35
C ASP A 487 19.75 -31.31 -6.72
N PRO A 488 19.31 -31.91 -7.84
CA PRO A 488 19.47 -31.33 -9.17
C PRO A 488 18.86 -29.93 -9.23
N ILE A 489 19.50 -29.03 -9.98
CA ILE A 489 19.06 -27.64 -10.14
C ILE A 489 17.66 -27.65 -10.76
N PRO A 490 16.63 -27.12 -10.09
CA PRO A 490 15.31 -27.02 -10.71
C PRO A 490 15.39 -26.10 -11.92
N ASN A 491 14.70 -26.44 -13.00
CA ASN A 491 14.61 -25.53 -14.17
C ASN A 491 13.89 -24.22 -13.78
N ALA A 492 13.94 -23.21 -14.66
CA ALA A 492 13.39 -21.89 -14.36
C ALA A 492 11.90 -21.93 -13.96
N GLU A 493 11.09 -22.79 -14.62
CA GLU A 493 9.67 -22.94 -14.29
C GLU A 493 9.46 -23.56 -12.89
N GLN A 494 10.21 -24.60 -12.56
CA GLN A 494 10.17 -25.24 -11.25
C GLN A 494 10.63 -24.29 -10.15
N MET A 495 11.67 -23.50 -10.40
CA MET A 495 12.17 -22.52 -9.45
C MET A 495 11.17 -21.37 -9.25
N ALA A 496 10.59 -20.84 -10.33
CA ALA A 496 9.56 -19.80 -10.27
C ALA A 496 8.32 -20.30 -9.50
N SER A 497 7.90 -21.54 -9.75
CA SER A 497 6.82 -22.21 -9.03
C SER A 497 7.13 -22.35 -7.54
N ARG A 498 8.33 -22.83 -7.16
CA ARG A 498 8.77 -22.95 -5.75
C ARG A 498 8.75 -21.61 -5.02
N LEU A 499 9.17 -20.55 -5.70
CA LEU A 499 9.20 -19.19 -5.17
C LEU A 499 7.84 -18.47 -5.25
N LYS A 500 6.83 -19.09 -5.89
CA LYS A 500 5.51 -18.51 -6.16
C LYS A 500 5.57 -17.18 -6.92
N ILE A 501 6.54 -17.04 -7.84
CA ILE A 501 6.71 -15.87 -8.71
C ILE A 501 6.53 -16.26 -10.18
N THR A 502 6.40 -15.27 -11.07
CA THR A 502 6.40 -15.53 -12.52
C THR A 502 7.82 -15.90 -12.99
N PRO A 503 7.96 -16.70 -14.06
CA PRO A 503 9.27 -16.95 -14.68
C PRO A 503 9.99 -15.66 -15.11
N ASN A 504 9.25 -14.61 -15.50
CA ASN A 504 9.82 -13.32 -15.85
C ASN A 504 10.47 -12.61 -14.65
N ILE A 505 9.77 -12.56 -13.50
CA ILE A 505 10.32 -12.01 -12.26
C ILE A 505 11.57 -12.80 -11.83
N LEU A 506 11.54 -14.13 -11.92
CA LEU A 506 12.71 -14.96 -11.63
C LEU A 506 13.87 -14.61 -12.56
N ASN A 507 13.61 -14.56 -13.87
CA ASN A 507 14.62 -14.27 -14.87
C ASN A 507 15.23 -12.87 -14.69
N GLN A 508 14.42 -11.87 -14.36
CA GLN A 508 14.90 -10.53 -14.06
C GLN A 508 15.82 -10.55 -12.83
N ALA A 509 15.42 -11.23 -11.74
CA ALA A 509 16.25 -11.34 -10.56
C ALA A 509 17.57 -12.09 -10.85
N VAL A 510 17.53 -13.13 -11.68
CA VAL A 510 18.72 -13.89 -12.14
C VAL A 510 19.64 -13.00 -12.99
N ASP A 511 19.09 -12.27 -13.96
CA ASP A 511 19.84 -11.34 -14.80
C ASP A 511 20.47 -10.23 -13.94
N GLU A 512 19.71 -9.62 -13.02
CA GLU A 512 20.22 -8.59 -12.09
C GLU A 512 21.31 -9.13 -11.14
N LEU A 513 21.19 -10.37 -10.66
CA LEU A 513 22.22 -11.03 -9.86
C LEU A 513 23.51 -11.22 -10.66
N LEU A 514 23.40 -11.66 -11.91
CA LEU A 514 24.53 -11.89 -12.80
C LEU A 514 25.20 -10.58 -13.24
N ASP A 515 24.41 -9.56 -13.56
CA ASP A 515 24.93 -8.24 -13.96
C ASP A 515 25.62 -7.51 -12.80
N ASN A 516 25.35 -7.92 -11.55
CA ASN A 516 26.00 -7.41 -10.34
C ASN A 516 27.01 -8.39 -9.73
N GLU A 517 27.43 -9.46 -10.44
CA GLU A 517 28.31 -10.52 -9.95
C GLU A 517 29.58 -9.96 -9.27
N ASP A 518 30.31 -9.07 -9.97
CA ASP A 518 31.55 -8.48 -9.44
C ASP A 518 31.32 -7.62 -8.20
N ALA A 519 30.24 -6.83 -8.18
CA ALA A 519 29.91 -5.97 -7.05
C ALA A 519 29.51 -6.80 -5.82
N ILE A 520 28.81 -7.92 -6.04
CA ILE A 520 28.44 -8.88 -4.99
C ILE A 520 29.70 -9.57 -4.45
N PHE A 521 30.59 -10.07 -5.31
CA PHE A 521 31.87 -10.65 -4.87
C PHE A 521 32.74 -9.64 -4.12
N ALA A 522 32.83 -8.40 -4.59
CA ALA A 522 33.59 -7.33 -3.94
C ALA A 522 33.00 -6.94 -2.57
N TYR A 523 31.67 -6.98 -2.42
CA TYR A 523 31.01 -6.74 -1.14
C TYR A 523 31.24 -7.87 -0.14
N LEU A 524 31.06 -9.11 -0.59
CA LEU A 524 31.16 -10.30 0.24
C LEU A 524 32.60 -10.61 0.65
N SER A 525 33.58 -10.45 -0.24
CA SER A 525 35.01 -10.62 0.08
C SER A 525 35.52 -9.64 1.15
N GLY A 526 34.87 -8.46 1.27
CA GLY A 526 35.12 -7.51 2.35
C GLY A 526 34.57 -7.94 3.72
N LYS A 527 33.63 -8.90 3.74
CA LYS A 527 33.05 -9.48 4.96
C LYS A 527 33.65 -10.86 5.24
N LYS A 528 34.93 -10.88 5.62
CA LYS A 528 35.57 -12.12 6.10
C LYS A 528 34.73 -12.73 7.23
N ALA A 529 34.24 -13.95 7.03
CA ALA A 529 33.50 -14.80 7.97
C ALA A 529 32.01 -14.46 8.26
N SER A 530 31.20 -14.16 7.24
CA SER A 530 29.73 -14.28 7.38
C SER A 530 29.20 -15.52 6.66
N VAL A 531 28.15 -16.14 7.23
CA VAL A 531 27.35 -17.23 6.61
C VAL A 531 26.88 -16.84 5.20
N GLU A 532 26.68 -15.54 4.94
CA GLU A 532 26.38 -14.99 3.61
C GLU A 532 27.48 -15.29 2.57
N PHE A 533 28.76 -15.33 2.96
CA PHE A 533 29.87 -15.62 2.04
C PHE A 533 29.90 -17.09 1.60
N GLU A 534 29.56 -18.02 2.50
CA GLU A 534 29.51 -19.46 2.17
C GLU A 534 28.32 -19.80 1.28
N ALA A 535 27.18 -19.12 1.48
CA ALA A 535 26.04 -19.18 0.56
C ALA A 535 26.41 -18.59 -0.82
N PHE A 536 27.10 -17.47 -0.87
CA PHE A 536 27.48 -16.84 -2.15
C PHE A 536 28.85 -17.31 -2.66
N ASN A 537 28.99 -18.62 -2.89
CA ASN A 537 30.19 -19.18 -3.50
C ASN A 537 30.11 -19.20 -5.05
N ILE A 538 31.25 -19.49 -5.68
CA ILE A 538 31.39 -19.61 -7.15
C ILE A 538 30.39 -20.64 -7.72
N THR A 539 30.06 -21.68 -6.96
CA THR A 539 29.10 -22.72 -7.37
C THR A 539 27.70 -22.15 -7.56
N SER A 540 27.22 -21.29 -6.66
CA SER A 540 25.91 -20.64 -6.79
C SER A 540 25.81 -19.79 -8.06
N PHE A 541 26.85 -19.00 -8.37
CA PHE A 541 26.90 -18.20 -9.60
C PHE A 541 27.00 -19.06 -10.88
N ARG A 542 27.71 -20.19 -10.83
CA ARG A 542 27.70 -21.16 -11.93
C ARG A 542 26.31 -21.74 -12.17
N ARG A 543 25.57 -22.07 -11.10
CA ARG A 543 24.19 -22.56 -11.19
C ARG A 543 23.21 -21.48 -11.69
N LEU A 544 23.41 -20.23 -11.30
CA LEU A 544 22.70 -19.06 -11.86
C LEU A 544 22.94 -18.93 -13.37
N LYS A 545 24.18 -19.08 -13.83
CA LYS A 545 24.51 -19.07 -15.27
C LYS A 545 23.80 -20.21 -16.01
N LEU A 546 23.74 -21.41 -15.44
CA LEU A 546 23.00 -22.54 -16.02
C LEU A 546 21.49 -22.26 -16.14
N LEU A 547 20.87 -21.66 -15.13
CA LEU A 547 19.46 -21.20 -15.20
C LEU A 547 19.25 -20.20 -16.34
N ARG A 548 20.21 -19.29 -16.58
CA ARG A 548 20.15 -18.35 -17.72
C ARG A 548 20.35 -19.04 -19.07
N PHE A 549 21.16 -20.10 -19.14
CA PHE A 549 21.41 -20.83 -20.40
C PHE A 549 20.26 -21.75 -20.80
N ASP A 550 19.57 -22.38 -19.84
CA ASP A 550 18.37 -23.20 -20.07
C ASP A 550 17.29 -22.37 -20.81
N ARG A 551 17.16 -21.09 -20.44
CA ARG A 551 16.29 -20.10 -21.13
C ARG A 551 16.65 -19.87 -22.60
N LEU A 552 17.94 -19.92 -22.96
CA LEU A 552 18.39 -19.60 -24.32
C LEU A 552 18.30 -20.79 -25.29
N GLY A 553 17.90 -21.97 -24.80
CA GLY A 553 17.87 -23.21 -25.61
C GLY A 553 19.28 -23.66 -26.06
N THR A 554 20.31 -23.09 -25.45
CA THR A 554 21.72 -23.38 -25.74
C THR A 554 22.35 -23.88 -24.45
N VAL A 555 22.37 -25.19 -24.24
CA VAL A 555 23.20 -25.79 -23.20
C VAL A 555 24.58 -25.99 -23.81
N PRO A 556 25.60 -25.16 -23.49
CA PRO A 556 26.95 -25.48 -23.90
C PRO A 556 27.37 -26.79 -23.22
N ALA A 557 27.98 -27.70 -23.98
CA ALA A 557 28.61 -28.89 -23.42
C ALA A 557 29.63 -28.44 -22.36
N LEU A 558 29.38 -28.79 -21.10
CA LEU A 558 30.32 -28.52 -20.02
C LEU A 558 31.58 -29.37 -20.26
N PRO A 559 32.80 -28.81 -20.12
CA PRO A 559 33.99 -29.63 -20.03
C PRO A 559 33.85 -30.54 -18.80
N GLU A 560 34.07 -31.84 -19.00
CA GLU A 560 34.08 -32.83 -17.91
C GLU A 560 35.02 -32.35 -16.80
N LEU A 561 34.49 -32.30 -15.59
CA LEU A 561 35.27 -31.97 -14.39
C LEU A 561 36.17 -33.17 -14.07
N GLU A 562 37.49 -32.98 -14.16
CA GLU A 562 38.41 -33.88 -13.47
C GLU A 562 38.14 -33.80 -11.95
N PRO A 563 37.99 -34.95 -11.27
CA PRO A 563 37.74 -34.96 -9.83
C PRO A 563 38.95 -34.41 -9.06
N ALA A 564 38.68 -33.51 -8.11
CA ALA A 564 39.63 -32.99 -7.14
C ALA A 564 39.84 -33.96 -5.97
#